data_AF-A0A7C1AR73-F1
#
_entry.id   AF-A0A7C1AR73-F1
#
_cell.length_a   1.000
_cell.length_b   1.000
_cell.length_c   1.000
_cell.angle_alpha   90.00
_cell.angle_beta   90.00
_cell.angle_gamma   90.00
#
_symmetry.space_group_name_H-M   'P 1'
#
loop_
_entity.id
_entity.type
_entity.pdbx_description
1 polymer ?
#
loop_
_entity_poly.entity_id
_entity_poly.type
_entity_poly.pdbx_seq_one_letter_code
_entity_poly.pdbx_strand_id
1 'polypeptide(L)'
;MVKIEVFEKYTERYEKWFERNRFVYESELEAVRKVIPKGKGIEIGVGTGRFASPLEIKYGIEPSRKMGKIAEERGIKVICGVAEKLPLKDSSFDFVLMITTICFVDDIRASFQEVRRVLKPGGYFLAGFIDRESIIGRAYQKNKDKSIFYKEA
;
A
#
# COMPACT_ATOMS: atom_id res chain seq x y z
N MET A 1 -13.43 9.17 5.84
CA MET A 1 -13.68 9.63 4.45
C MET A 1 -12.44 9.25 3.66
N VAL A 2 -12.59 8.47 2.59
CA VAL A 2 -11.43 7.90 1.88
C VAL A 2 -10.49 9.02 1.40
N LYS A 3 -9.23 8.97 1.85
CA LYS A 3 -8.23 10.02 1.64
C LYS A 3 -7.57 9.94 0.26
N ILE A 4 -8.36 9.95 -0.83
CA ILE A 4 -7.83 9.78 -2.20
C ILE A 4 -7.40 11.09 -2.88
N GLU A 5 -8.01 12.22 -2.51
CA GLU A 5 -7.90 13.47 -3.27
C GLU A 5 -6.45 13.95 -3.42
N VAL A 6 -5.65 13.83 -2.35
CA VAL A 6 -4.24 14.24 -2.36
C VAL A 6 -3.42 13.38 -3.33
N PHE A 7 -3.68 12.09 -3.38
CA PHE A 7 -2.96 11.17 -4.24
C PHE A 7 -3.39 11.29 -5.71
N GLU A 8 -4.65 11.62 -5.97
CA GLU A 8 -5.13 11.93 -7.33
C GLU A 8 -4.59 13.25 -7.85
N LYS A 9 -4.62 14.30 -7.01
CA LYS A 9 -4.15 15.63 -7.40
C LYS A 9 -2.63 15.66 -7.60
N TYR A 10 -1.88 14.95 -6.76
CA TYR A 10 -0.42 15.02 -6.73
C TYR A 10 0.27 13.71 -7.17
N THR A 11 -0.36 12.91 -8.02
CA THR A 11 0.17 11.62 -8.50
C THR A 11 1.58 11.73 -9.09
N GLU A 12 1.87 12.76 -9.89
CA GLU A 12 3.21 12.96 -10.44
C GLU A 12 4.27 13.24 -9.37
N ARG A 13 3.90 13.97 -8.31
CA ARG A 13 4.80 14.25 -7.19
C ARG A 13 5.04 12.99 -6.36
N TYR A 14 4.02 12.16 -6.20
CA TYR A 14 4.14 10.82 -5.62
C TYR A 14 5.15 9.99 -6.42
N GLU A 15 4.99 9.90 -7.74
CA GLU A 15 5.90 9.14 -8.61
C GLU A 15 7.34 9.68 -8.59
N LYS A 16 7.52 11.01 -8.66
CA LYS A 16 8.84 11.65 -8.55
C LYS A 16 9.53 11.40 -7.21
N TRP A 17 8.81 11.08 -6.14
CA TRP A 17 9.43 10.72 -4.86
C TRP A 17 10.26 9.43 -5.00
N PHE A 18 9.73 8.42 -5.70
CA PHE A 18 10.43 7.14 -5.93
C PHE A 18 11.66 7.30 -6.83
N GLU A 19 11.63 8.24 -7.77
CA GLU A 19 12.78 8.56 -8.62
C GLU A 19 13.88 9.28 -7.82
N ARG A 20 13.49 10.31 -7.04
CA ARG A 20 14.43 11.11 -6.25
C ARG A 20 15.02 10.35 -5.07
N ASN A 21 14.26 9.46 -4.46
CA ASN A 21 14.66 8.67 -3.30
C ASN A 21 14.88 7.20 -3.68
N ARG A 22 15.41 6.96 -4.89
CA ARG A 22 15.57 5.63 -5.48
C ARG A 22 16.17 4.61 -4.51
N PHE A 23 17.26 4.94 -3.84
CA PHE A 23 17.93 4.01 -2.92
C PHE A 23 17.11 3.70 -1.65
N VAL A 24 16.31 4.65 -1.18
CA VAL A 24 15.38 4.42 -0.06
C VAL A 24 14.31 3.43 -0.49
N TYR A 25 13.68 3.70 -1.64
CA TYR A 25 12.68 2.80 -2.22
C TYR A 25 13.25 1.40 -2.52
N GLU A 26 14.42 1.29 -3.13
CA GLU A 26 15.07 0.00 -3.40
C GLU A 26 15.37 -0.76 -2.10
N SER A 27 15.76 -0.05 -1.04
CA SER A 27 15.99 -0.67 0.29
C SER A 27 14.69 -1.20 0.91
N GLU A 28 13.60 -0.44 0.83
CA GLU A 28 12.28 -0.87 1.28
C GLU A 28 11.79 -2.08 0.48
N LEU A 29 11.92 -2.02 -0.85
CA LEU A 29 11.54 -3.10 -1.74
C LEU A 29 12.32 -4.39 -1.44
N GLU A 30 13.63 -4.28 -1.23
CA GLU A 30 14.48 -5.43 -0.89
C GLU A 30 14.15 -6.02 0.49
N ALA A 31 13.80 -5.18 1.47
CA ALA A 31 13.34 -5.66 2.76
C ALA A 31 12.05 -6.49 2.62
N VAL A 32 11.09 -6.03 1.82
CA VAL A 32 9.85 -6.79 1.55
C VAL A 32 10.15 -8.08 0.78
N ARG A 33 11.03 -8.03 -0.23
CA ARG A 33 11.41 -9.19 -1.05
C ARG A 33 11.97 -10.34 -0.22
N LYS A 34 12.67 -10.05 0.88
CA LYS A 34 13.24 -11.06 1.79
C LYS A 34 12.21 -11.84 2.59
N VAL A 35 11.03 -11.27 2.80
CA VAL A 35 9.99 -11.84 3.67
C VAL A 35 8.71 -12.20 2.92
N ILE A 36 8.60 -11.86 1.63
CA ILE A 36 7.40 -12.12 0.85
C ILE A 36 7.16 -13.63 0.71
N PRO A 37 5.99 -14.16 1.11
CA PRO A 37 5.67 -15.56 0.94
C PRO A 37 5.44 -15.92 -0.53
N LYS A 38 5.57 -17.22 -0.84
CA LYS A 38 5.12 -17.74 -2.13
C LYS A 38 3.60 -17.86 -2.16
N GLY A 39 3.02 -17.85 -3.36
CA GLY A 39 1.60 -18.09 -3.59
C GLY A 39 0.87 -16.88 -4.18
N LYS A 40 -0.46 -16.92 -4.14
CA LYS A 40 -1.32 -15.88 -4.69
C LYS A 40 -1.44 -14.72 -3.71
N GLY A 41 -0.74 -13.62 -4.01
CA GLY A 41 -0.76 -12.38 -3.21
C GLY A 41 -1.68 -11.29 -3.75
N ILE A 42 -2.00 -10.33 -2.86
CA ILE A 42 -2.67 -9.06 -3.19
C ILE A 42 -2.08 -7.91 -2.38
N GLU A 43 -1.92 -6.75 -2.99
CA GLU A 43 -1.57 -5.50 -2.30
C GLU A 43 -2.82 -4.64 -2.05
N ILE A 44 -3.04 -4.23 -0.81
CA ILE A 44 -4.13 -3.30 -0.43
C ILE A 44 -3.57 -1.88 -0.31
N GLY A 45 -4.19 -0.95 -1.04
CA GLY A 45 -3.61 0.37 -1.28
C GLY A 45 -2.46 0.28 -2.27
N VAL A 46 -2.67 -0.41 -3.41
CA VAL A 46 -1.61 -0.68 -4.39
C VAL A 46 -1.06 0.60 -5.03
N GLY A 47 -1.79 1.71 -4.97
CA GLY A 47 -1.38 2.98 -5.52
C GLY A 47 -1.07 2.85 -7.01
N THR A 48 0.14 3.27 -7.40
CA THR A 48 0.63 3.13 -8.78
C THR A 48 1.33 1.79 -9.04
N GLY A 49 1.29 0.83 -8.11
CA GLY A 49 1.90 -0.49 -8.28
C GLY A 49 3.43 -0.49 -8.12
N ARG A 50 3.98 0.48 -7.38
CA ARG A 50 5.43 0.58 -7.11
C ARG A 50 5.97 -0.65 -6.38
N PHE A 51 5.22 -1.23 -5.46
CA PHE A 51 5.64 -2.46 -4.75
C PHE A 51 5.11 -3.72 -5.45
N ALA A 52 3.82 -3.80 -5.77
CA ALA A 52 3.25 -4.98 -6.41
C ALA A 52 3.97 -5.44 -7.68
N SER A 53 4.31 -4.52 -8.59
CA SER A 53 4.90 -4.87 -9.89
C SER A 53 6.27 -5.58 -9.77
N PRO A 54 7.29 -5.01 -9.10
CA PRO A 54 8.58 -5.67 -8.93
C PRO A 54 8.56 -6.87 -7.97
N LEU A 55 7.55 -6.98 -7.10
CA LEU A 55 7.32 -8.14 -6.23
C LEU A 55 6.47 -9.23 -6.91
N GLU A 56 6.13 -9.05 -8.18
CA GLU A 56 5.34 -9.98 -8.99
C GLU A 56 3.93 -10.27 -8.46
N ILE A 57 3.40 -9.38 -7.61
CA ILE A 57 2.01 -9.44 -7.13
C ILE A 57 1.09 -9.01 -8.28
N LYS A 58 0.08 -9.82 -8.58
CA LYS A 58 -0.79 -9.60 -9.76
C LYS A 58 -2.09 -8.87 -9.45
N TYR A 59 -2.48 -8.77 -8.19
CA TYR A 59 -3.76 -8.19 -7.77
C TYR A 59 -3.53 -7.00 -6.84
N GLY A 60 -4.36 -5.98 -6.95
CA GLY A 60 -4.29 -4.81 -6.08
C GLY A 60 -5.66 -4.21 -5.78
N ILE A 61 -5.81 -3.64 -4.58
CA ILE A 61 -6.98 -2.83 -4.19
C ILE A 61 -6.54 -1.37 -4.17
N GLU A 62 -7.25 -0.51 -4.89
CA GLU A 62 -6.95 0.92 -4.92
C GLU A 62 -8.24 1.75 -5.11
N PRO A 63 -8.57 2.67 -4.19
CA PRO A 63 -9.74 3.53 -4.36
C PRO A 63 -9.53 4.67 -5.38
N SER A 64 -8.29 5.12 -5.61
CA SER A 64 -7.97 6.13 -6.62
C SER A 64 -7.97 5.55 -8.03
N ARG A 65 -8.88 6.03 -8.88
CA ARG A 65 -8.91 5.61 -10.28
C ARG A 65 -7.64 6.02 -11.03
N LYS A 66 -7.10 7.20 -10.71
CA LYS A 66 -5.90 7.72 -11.38
C LYS A 66 -4.65 6.90 -11.04
N MET A 67 -4.44 6.57 -9.77
CA MET A 67 -3.31 5.72 -9.38
C MET A 67 -3.48 4.29 -9.91
N GLY A 68 -4.71 3.74 -9.80
CA GLY A 68 -5.04 2.41 -10.28
C GLY A 68 -4.71 2.22 -11.76
N LYS A 69 -5.02 3.20 -12.63
CA LYS A 69 -4.64 3.14 -14.05
C LYS A 69 -3.13 2.98 -14.28
N ILE A 70 -2.30 3.67 -13.50
CA ILE A 70 -0.83 3.54 -13.60
C ILE A 70 -0.39 2.15 -13.13
N ALA A 71 -1.04 1.59 -12.10
CA ALA A 71 -0.78 0.21 -11.68
C ALA A 71 -1.20 -0.81 -12.76
N GLU A 72 -2.32 -0.59 -13.44
CA GLU A 72 -2.77 -1.42 -14.57
C GLU A 72 -1.74 -1.42 -15.71
N GLU A 73 -1.17 -0.26 -16.06
CA GLU A 73 -0.08 -0.14 -17.03
C GLU A 73 1.19 -0.92 -16.61
N ARG A 74 1.36 -1.18 -15.31
CA ARG A 74 2.43 -2.02 -14.75
C ARG A 74 2.06 -3.50 -14.61
N GLY A 75 0.93 -3.90 -15.19
CA GLY A 75 0.47 -5.30 -15.24
C GLY A 75 -0.28 -5.76 -13.99
N ILE A 76 -0.78 -4.84 -13.16
CA ILE A 76 -1.58 -5.16 -11.97
C ILE A 76 -3.06 -5.24 -12.34
N LYS A 77 -3.75 -6.28 -11.88
CA LYS A 77 -5.22 -6.35 -11.92
C LYS A 77 -5.77 -5.55 -10.74
N VAL A 78 -6.11 -4.29 -11.00
CA VAL A 78 -6.62 -3.38 -9.97
C VAL A 78 -8.12 -3.57 -9.78
N ILE A 79 -8.53 -3.62 -8.52
CA ILE A 79 -9.92 -3.68 -8.10
C ILE A 79 -10.20 -2.41 -7.30
N CYS A 80 -11.18 -1.62 -7.75
CA CYS A 80 -11.60 -0.43 -7.03
C CYS A 80 -12.25 -0.85 -5.69
N GLY A 81 -11.71 -0.36 -4.58
CA GLY A 81 -12.18 -0.71 -3.24
C GLY A 81 -11.35 -0.07 -2.15
N VAL A 82 -11.80 -0.24 -0.91
CA VAL A 82 -11.14 0.27 0.30
C VAL A 82 -10.80 -0.88 1.25
N ALA A 83 -9.83 -0.69 2.13
CA ALA A 83 -9.31 -1.73 3.00
C ALA A 83 -10.36 -2.27 3.99
N GLU A 84 -11.30 -1.41 4.40
CA GLU A 84 -12.35 -1.67 5.39
C GLU A 84 -13.49 -2.53 4.84
N LYS A 85 -13.58 -2.67 3.51
CA LYS A 85 -14.63 -3.45 2.84
C LYS A 85 -14.14 -3.93 1.47
N LEU A 86 -13.41 -5.04 1.48
CA LEU A 86 -12.79 -5.62 0.29
C LEU A 86 -13.85 -6.36 -0.56
N PRO A 87 -13.99 -6.03 -1.85
CA PRO A 87 -14.85 -6.74 -2.80
C PRO A 87 -14.23 -8.08 -3.25
N LEU A 88 -13.83 -8.90 -2.29
CA LEU A 88 -13.08 -10.15 -2.47
C LEU A 88 -13.78 -11.29 -1.74
N LYS A 89 -13.58 -12.52 -2.21
CA LYS A 89 -14.07 -13.72 -1.54
C LYS A 89 -13.21 -14.05 -0.31
N ASP A 90 -13.83 -14.69 0.66
CA ASP A 90 -13.14 -15.25 1.83
C ASP A 90 -12.04 -16.25 1.40
N SER A 91 -10.97 -16.34 2.17
CA SER A 91 -9.92 -17.37 2.00
C SER A 91 -9.39 -17.51 0.56
N SER A 92 -9.16 -16.39 -0.13
CA SER A 92 -8.85 -16.36 -1.56
C SER A 92 -7.40 -16.00 -1.89
N PHE A 93 -6.60 -15.60 -0.89
CA PHE A 93 -5.19 -15.21 -1.02
C PHE A 93 -4.30 -15.93 0.00
N ASP A 94 -3.08 -16.25 -0.43
CA ASP A 94 -2.04 -16.86 0.41
C ASP A 94 -1.32 -15.80 1.25
N PHE A 95 -1.21 -14.57 0.73
CA PHE A 95 -0.72 -13.43 1.49
C PHE A 95 -1.38 -12.12 1.08
N VAL A 96 -1.37 -11.16 2.00
CA VAL A 96 -1.83 -9.78 1.80
C VAL A 96 -0.68 -8.84 2.16
N LEU A 97 -0.44 -7.83 1.33
CA LEU A 97 0.56 -6.79 1.53
C LEU A 97 -0.11 -5.43 1.74
N MET A 98 0.36 -4.66 2.72
CA MET A 98 0.05 -3.23 2.89
C MET A 98 1.35 -2.47 3.13
N ILE A 99 1.78 -1.64 2.19
CA ILE A 99 2.98 -0.79 2.33
C ILE A 99 2.56 0.67 2.41
N THR A 100 2.85 1.31 3.55
CA THR A 100 2.46 2.70 3.84
C THR A 100 0.97 3.00 3.67
N THR A 101 0.11 1.96 3.68
CA THR A 101 -1.35 2.10 3.54
C THR A 101 -2.05 2.30 4.88
N ILE A 102 -1.57 1.64 5.95
CA ILE A 102 -2.25 1.61 7.26
C ILE A 102 -2.41 2.99 7.89
N CYS A 103 -1.56 3.95 7.56
CA CYS A 103 -1.71 5.34 8.03
C CYS A 103 -2.81 6.14 7.31
N PHE A 104 -3.38 5.62 6.22
CA PHE A 104 -4.39 6.32 5.43
C PHE A 104 -5.79 5.68 5.49
N VAL A 105 -5.94 4.53 6.16
CA VAL A 105 -7.27 3.91 6.37
C VAL A 105 -8.08 4.70 7.40
N ASP A 106 -9.40 4.65 7.26
CA ASP A 106 -10.34 5.27 8.19
C ASP A 106 -10.52 4.40 9.46
N ASP A 107 -10.56 3.07 9.29
CA ASP A 107 -10.70 2.11 10.40
C ASP A 107 -9.70 0.95 10.24
N ILE A 108 -8.65 0.97 11.05
CA ILE A 108 -7.61 -0.07 11.06
C ILE A 108 -8.16 -1.43 11.52
N ARG A 109 -9.13 -1.46 12.44
CA ARG A 109 -9.71 -2.70 12.95
C ARG A 109 -10.56 -3.36 11.88
N ALA A 110 -11.43 -2.60 11.22
CA ALA A 110 -12.23 -3.10 10.09
C ALA A 110 -11.31 -3.57 8.94
N SER A 111 -10.26 -2.80 8.64
CA SER A 111 -9.26 -3.18 7.64
C SER A 111 -8.60 -4.53 7.96
N PHE A 112 -8.17 -4.74 9.21
CA PHE A 112 -7.53 -5.99 9.60
C PHE A 112 -8.50 -7.18 9.67
N GLN A 113 -9.78 -6.93 9.97
CA GLN A 113 -10.82 -7.95 9.86
C GLN A 113 -11.00 -8.42 8.42
N GLU A 114 -11.03 -7.49 7.46
CA GLU A 114 -11.10 -7.82 6.03
C GLU A 114 -9.84 -8.53 5.54
N VAL A 115 -8.65 -8.10 5.95
CA VAL A 115 -7.38 -8.80 5.69
C VAL A 115 -7.47 -10.25 6.17
N ARG A 116 -7.91 -10.46 7.41
CA ARG A 116 -8.08 -11.81 7.97
C ARG A 116 -9.10 -12.62 7.18
N ARG A 117 -10.22 -12.03 6.75
CA ARG A 117 -11.29 -12.72 6.01
C ARG A 117 -10.80 -13.22 4.65
N VAL A 118 -10.05 -12.41 3.92
CA VAL A 118 -9.59 -12.75 2.56
C VAL A 118 -8.38 -13.69 2.55
N LEU A 119 -7.63 -13.76 3.66
CA LEU A 119 -6.54 -14.71 3.82
C LEU A 119 -7.07 -16.14 4.00
N LYS A 120 -6.41 -17.08 3.33
CA LYS A 120 -6.58 -18.51 3.59
C LYS A 120 -6.15 -18.85 5.03
N PRO A 121 -6.65 -19.95 5.63
CA PRO A 121 -6.07 -20.48 6.86
C PRO A 121 -4.56 -20.69 6.71
N GLY A 122 -3.78 -20.12 7.64
CA GLY A 122 -2.31 -20.14 7.58
C GLY A 122 -1.68 -19.14 6.61
N GLY A 123 -2.47 -18.27 5.98
CA GLY A 123 -1.98 -17.19 5.13
C GLY A 123 -1.30 -16.07 5.93
N TYR A 124 -0.53 -15.25 5.23
CA TYR A 124 0.34 -14.24 5.84
C TYR A 124 -0.15 -12.83 5.57
N PHE A 125 -0.08 -11.97 6.60
CA PHE A 125 -0.24 -10.54 6.43
C PHE A 125 1.11 -9.84 6.60
N LEU A 126 1.49 -9.03 5.62
CA LEU A 126 2.70 -8.22 5.63
C LEU A 126 2.32 -6.74 5.67
N ALA A 127 2.78 -6.05 6.70
CA ALA A 127 2.55 -4.63 6.90
C ALA A 127 3.89 -3.89 6.95
N GLY A 128 4.13 -3.02 5.97
CA GLY A 128 5.26 -2.08 5.97
C GLY A 128 4.78 -0.68 6.33
N PHE A 129 5.39 -0.08 7.34
CA PHE A 129 5.10 1.29 7.75
C PHE A 129 6.35 1.92 8.36
N ILE A 130 6.37 3.25 8.38
CA ILE A 130 7.46 4.00 9.01
C ILE A 130 7.18 4.05 10.50
N ASP A 131 8.07 3.45 11.29
CA ASP A 131 8.00 3.54 12.74
C ASP A 131 8.13 5.01 13.16
N ARG A 132 7.12 5.47 13.88
CA ARG A 132 7.00 6.82 14.44
C ARG A 132 8.19 7.18 15.34
N GLU A 133 8.76 6.18 16.02
CA GLU A 133 9.88 6.36 16.96
C GLU A 133 11.24 6.21 16.28
N SER A 134 11.28 5.95 14.98
CA SER A 134 12.53 5.98 14.21
C SER A 134 13.02 7.42 13.99
N ILE A 135 14.29 7.56 13.61
CA ILE A 135 14.88 8.87 13.26
C ILE A 135 14.07 9.52 12.12
N ILE A 136 13.68 8.73 11.11
CA ILE A 136 12.88 9.18 9.98
C ILE A 136 11.46 9.55 10.43
N GLY A 137 10.83 8.69 11.24
CA GLY A 137 9.48 8.91 11.78
C GLY A 137 9.39 10.23 12.54
N ARG A 138 10.32 10.49 13.47
CA ARG A 138 10.39 11.77 14.20
C ARG A 138 10.61 12.97 13.28
N ALA A 139 11.45 12.84 12.24
CA ALA A 139 11.65 13.90 11.26
C ALA A 139 10.38 14.21 10.46
N TYR A 140 9.61 13.17 10.09
CA TYR A 140 8.34 13.32 9.40
C TYR A 140 7.28 13.96 10.30
N GLN A 141 7.21 13.57 11.57
CA GLN A 141 6.32 14.21 12.55
C GLN A 141 6.60 15.70 12.70
N LYS A 142 7.88 16.09 12.84
CA LYS A 142 8.27 17.49 12.97
C LYS A 142 7.87 18.35 11.75
N ASN A 143 7.70 17.72 10.58
CA ASN A 143 7.34 18.38 9.33
C ASN A 143 5.94 18.00 8.82
N LYS A 144 5.10 17.38 9.67
CA LYS A 144 3.82 16.80 9.24
C LYS A 144 2.93 17.83 8.55
N ASP A 145 2.79 19.02 9.15
CA ASP A 145 1.94 20.10 8.63
C ASP A 145 2.43 20.69 7.31
N LYS A 146 3.71 20.49 6.97
CA LYS A 146 4.32 20.92 5.70
C LYS A 146 4.22 19.86 4.61
N SER A 147 3.86 18.62 4.96
CA SER A 147 3.80 17.51 4.03
C SER A 147 2.46 17.48 3.32
N ILE A 148 2.49 17.47 1.99
CA ILE A 148 1.28 17.35 1.17
C ILE A 148 0.55 16.04 1.47
N PHE A 149 1.29 14.93 1.56
CA PHE A 149 0.72 13.59 1.74
C PHE A 149 0.54 13.23 3.22
N TYR A 150 1.56 13.51 4.05
CA TYR A 150 1.60 13.01 5.43
C TYR A 150 0.73 13.82 6.41
N LYS A 151 0.28 15.03 6.04
CA LYS A 151 -0.68 15.78 6.87
C LYS A 151 -2.00 15.03 7.06
N GLU A 152 -2.38 14.21 6.09
CA GLU A 152 -3.59 13.39 6.11
C GLU A 152 -3.35 12.01 6.73
N ALA A 153 -2.11 11.68 7.12
CA ALA A 153 -1.73 10.39 7.71
C ALA A 153 -1.95 10.33 9.23
#